data_AF-W5JNT4-F1
#
_entry.id   AF-W5JNT4-F1
#
_cell.length_a   1.000
_cell.length_b   1.000
_cell.length_c   1.000
_cell.angle_alpha   90.00
_cell.angle_beta   90.00
_cell.angle_gamma   90.00
#
_symmetry.space_group_name_H-M   'P 1'
#
loop_
_entity.id
_entity.type
_entity.pdbx_description
1 polymer ?
#
loop_
_entity_poly.entity_id
_entity_poly.type
_entity_poly.pdbx_seq_one_letter_code
_entity_poly.pdbx_strand_id
1 'polypeptide(L)'
;MDRKLLELQNELTKHRDEVERNRISHDSAIQDIGRNLSVILDQQTASANHSSYESLEQVLLSFRSRIPDCVTSTSSPLQLNSDTPTTTPKPYQPSSCKERASNVSGVSLIRVYSDSSPFNVYCEMEKFDGGWIVLQHRFNGSVNFFRSWNEYRDGFGKFDGEFWLGLEHIHQLTTARSYELIVEVKDFSGNYGYTRYNAFQVGTEGEQYRLKTMGSTYRGSAGDSMTLITGQKFSTKDRDNDGSIGSHADAYEGAWWYPSAYSNLNGPYKNSNNVKGNWWVSFKNDYRGLSFSRMMIREL
;
A
#
# COMPACT_ATOMS: atom_id res chain seq x y z
N MET A 1 50.93 -17.26 33.77
CA MET A 1 50.77 -16.32 32.63
C MET A 1 49.40 -15.62 32.68
N ASP A 2 48.63 -15.81 33.76
CA ASP A 2 47.18 -15.61 33.78
C ASP A 2 46.68 -14.28 34.34
N ARG A 3 47.48 -13.59 35.16
CA ARG A 3 47.04 -12.34 35.80
C ARG A 3 46.85 -11.19 34.79
N LYS A 4 47.77 -11.05 33.83
CA LYS A 4 47.68 -10.04 32.76
C LYS A 4 46.52 -10.31 31.80
N LEU A 5 46.22 -11.59 31.55
CA LEU A 5 45.09 -11.98 30.69
C LEU A 5 43.75 -11.64 31.35
N LEU A 6 43.63 -11.90 32.66
CA LEU A 6 42.44 -11.55 33.43
C LEU A 6 42.24 -10.02 33.54
N GLU A 7 43.31 -9.26 33.75
CA GLU A 7 43.27 -7.79 33.75
C GLU A 7 42.80 -7.25 32.39
N LEU A 8 43.31 -7.80 31.28
CA LEU A 8 42.87 -7.42 29.93
C LEU A 8 41.40 -7.75 29.67
N GLN A 9 40.91 -8.92 30.13
CA GLN A 9 39.50 -9.30 29.97
C GLN A 9 38.55 -8.38 30.74
N ASN A 10 38.95 -7.96 31.94
CA ASN A 10 38.17 -7.01 32.76
C ASN A 10 38.10 -5.64 32.08
N GLU A 11 39.22 -5.12 31.56
CA GLU A 11 39.23 -3.86 30.82
C GLU A 11 38.40 -3.94 29.52
N LEU A 12 38.47 -5.07 28.80
CA LEU A 12 37.67 -5.27 27.58
C LEU A 12 36.16 -5.28 27.88
N THR A 13 35.77 -5.88 29.01
CA THR A 13 34.37 -5.94 29.45
C THR A 13 33.88 -4.54 29.84
N LYS A 14 34.68 -3.82 30.63
CA LYS A 14 34.38 -2.44 31.02
C LYS A 14 34.20 -1.52 29.81
N HIS A 15 35.07 -1.66 28.81
CA HIS A 15 34.98 -0.86 27.60
C HIS A 15 33.78 -1.24 26.73
N ARG A 16 33.43 -2.54 26.64
CA ARG A 16 32.20 -3.00 25.99
C ARG A 16 30.96 -2.40 26.64
N ASP A 17 30.89 -2.40 27.95
CA ASP A 17 29.74 -1.84 28.69
C ASP A 17 29.63 -0.32 28.50
N GLU A 18 30.77 0.38 28.42
CA GLU A 18 30.82 1.81 28.13
C GLU A 18 30.35 2.12 26.71
N VAL A 19 30.78 1.33 25.72
CA VAL A 19 30.30 1.45 24.33
C VAL A 19 28.79 1.23 24.27
N GLU A 20 28.25 0.24 24.97
CA GLU A 20 26.81 -0.03 24.96
C GLU A 20 26.01 1.09 25.65
N ARG A 21 26.50 1.64 26.76
CA ARG A 21 25.88 2.83 27.39
C ARG A 21 25.85 4.03 26.45
N ASN A 22 26.95 4.28 25.75
CA ASN A 22 27.02 5.37 24.78
C ASN A 22 26.08 5.13 23.60
N ARG A 23 25.96 3.88 23.12
CA ARG A 23 25.01 3.50 22.07
C ARG A 23 23.57 3.79 22.47
N ILE A 24 23.15 3.37 23.67
CA ILE A 24 21.81 3.61 24.21
C ILE A 24 21.53 5.12 24.37
N SER A 25 22.51 5.88 24.86
CA SER A 25 22.40 7.34 24.99
C SER A 25 22.20 8.04 23.64
N HIS A 26 22.97 7.64 22.63
CA HIS A 26 22.82 8.16 21.26
C HIS A 26 21.47 7.78 20.64
N ASP A 27 21.01 6.55 20.81
CA ASP A 27 19.70 6.11 20.30
C ASP A 27 18.56 6.94 20.91
N SER A 28 18.64 7.27 22.20
CA SER A 28 17.68 8.16 22.86
C SER A 28 17.70 9.58 22.28
N ALA A 29 18.90 10.15 22.06
CA ALA A 29 19.04 11.47 21.47
C ALA A 29 18.47 11.54 20.04
N ILE A 30 18.67 10.49 19.24
CA ILE A 30 18.11 10.37 17.88
C ILE A 30 16.58 10.33 17.93
N GLN A 31 15.98 9.59 18.88
CA GLN A 31 14.54 9.57 19.04
C GLN A 31 13.97 10.94 19.41
N ASP A 32 14.64 11.68 20.29
CA ASP A 32 14.20 13.02 20.69
C ASP A 32 14.32 14.04 19.55
N ILE A 33 15.40 13.96 18.77
CA ILE A 33 15.53 14.73 17.52
C ILE A 33 14.39 14.39 16.56
N GLY A 34 14.06 13.11 16.39
CA GLY A 34 12.95 12.66 15.54
C GLY A 34 11.59 13.21 15.99
N ARG A 35 11.30 13.19 17.30
CA ARG A 35 10.07 13.79 17.85
C ARG A 35 10.02 15.30 17.62
N ASN A 36 11.12 16.01 17.88
CA ASN A 36 11.19 17.46 17.67
C ASN A 36 11.01 17.82 16.20
N LEU A 37 11.63 17.08 15.28
CA LEU A 37 11.44 17.27 13.84
C LEU A 37 9.98 17.04 13.42
N SER A 38 9.31 16.02 13.96
CA SER A 38 7.88 15.78 13.70
C SER A 38 7.02 16.98 14.12
N VAL A 39 7.26 17.51 15.33
CA VAL A 39 6.51 18.68 15.85
C VAL A 39 6.74 19.91 14.97
N ILE A 40 7.98 20.14 14.52
CA ILE A 40 8.30 21.25 13.61
C ILE A 40 7.59 21.06 12.26
N LEU A 41 7.57 19.84 11.73
CA LEU A 41 6.89 19.54 10.46
C LEU A 41 5.38 19.77 10.56
N ASP A 42 4.77 19.37 11.67
CA ASP A 42 3.34 19.58 11.94
C ASP A 42 3.00 21.08 12.06
N GLN A 43 3.85 21.85 12.75
CA GLN A 43 3.71 23.31 12.84
C GLN A 43 3.84 24.00 11.48
N GLN A 44 4.81 23.60 10.65
CA GLN A 44 4.97 24.15 9.30
C GLN A 44 3.78 23.80 8.40
N THR A 45 3.27 22.57 8.49
CA THR A 45 2.11 22.11 7.72
C THR A 45 0.83 22.86 8.11
N ALA A 46 0.62 23.11 9.40
CA ALA A 46 -0.51 23.93 9.89
C ALA A 46 -0.42 25.38 9.38
N SER A 47 0.79 25.95 9.36
CA SER A 47 1.04 27.33 8.92
C SER A 47 0.88 27.52 7.40
N ALA A 48 1.28 26.52 6.60
CA ALA A 48 1.15 26.53 5.15
C ALA A 48 -0.31 26.38 4.68
N ASN A 49 -1.12 25.62 5.44
CA ASN A 49 -2.53 25.41 5.12
C ASN A 49 -3.39 26.66 5.41
N HIS A 50 -3.21 27.33 6.56
CA HIS A 50 -4.11 28.44 6.91
C HIS A 50 -4.02 29.65 5.95
N SER A 51 -2.82 29.98 5.47
CA SER A 51 -2.60 31.15 4.60
C SER A 51 -2.96 30.93 3.12
N SER A 52 -2.82 29.69 2.61
CA SER A 52 -3.09 29.38 1.21
C SER A 52 -4.58 29.17 0.92
N TYR A 53 -5.33 28.56 1.84
CA TYR A 53 -6.76 28.28 1.63
C TYR A 53 -7.64 29.55 1.73
N GLU A 54 -7.34 30.49 2.64
CA GLU A 54 -8.08 31.77 2.71
C GLU A 54 -7.89 32.62 1.44
N SER A 55 -6.67 32.62 0.90
CA SER A 55 -6.35 33.35 -0.33
C SER A 55 -7.06 32.75 -1.55
N LEU A 56 -7.10 31.41 -1.66
CA LEU A 56 -7.76 30.72 -2.77
C LEU A 56 -9.28 30.81 -2.69
N GLU A 57 -9.88 30.77 -1.51
CA GLU A 57 -11.32 31.00 -1.30
C GLU A 57 -11.74 32.41 -1.76
N GLN A 58 -10.96 33.44 -1.40
CA GLN A 58 -11.22 34.81 -1.84
C GLN A 58 -11.09 34.97 -3.37
N VAL A 59 -10.11 34.29 -3.98
CA VAL A 59 -9.96 34.27 -5.43
C VAL A 59 -11.14 33.53 -6.08
N LEU A 60 -11.51 32.35 -5.60
CA LEU A 60 -12.64 31.56 -6.12
C LEU A 60 -13.97 32.32 -6.02
N LEU A 61 -14.23 33.00 -4.90
CA LEU A 61 -15.41 33.85 -4.72
C LEU A 61 -15.40 35.04 -5.69
N SER A 62 -14.23 35.66 -5.92
CA SER A 62 -14.10 36.77 -6.88
C SER A 62 -14.37 36.33 -8.32
N PHE A 63 -13.98 35.11 -8.71
CA PHE A 63 -14.26 34.55 -10.03
C PHE A 63 -15.73 34.15 -10.19
N ARG A 64 -16.35 33.58 -9.15
CA ARG A 64 -17.77 33.16 -9.18
C ARG A 64 -18.74 34.33 -9.37
N SER A 65 -18.37 35.53 -8.91
CA SER A 65 -19.14 36.76 -9.11
C SER A 65 -19.03 37.38 -10.51
N ARG A 66 -18.08 36.90 -11.34
CA ARG A 66 -17.73 37.50 -12.64
C ARG A 66 -18.11 36.65 -13.85
N ILE A 67 -18.77 35.52 -13.65
CA ILE A 67 -19.26 34.68 -14.75
C ILE A 67 -20.75 34.97 -14.94
N PRO A 68 -21.16 35.64 -16.04
CA PRO A 68 -22.54 35.59 -16.49
C PRO A 68 -22.82 34.21 -17.07
N ASP A 69 -23.97 33.63 -16.74
CA ASP A 69 -24.52 32.49 -17.44
C ASP A 69 -24.58 32.80 -18.94
N CYS A 70 -23.81 32.08 -19.77
CA CYS A 70 -24.00 32.12 -21.21
C CYS A 70 -23.88 30.71 -21.80
N VAL A 71 -25.06 30.21 -22.14
CA VAL A 71 -25.29 29.10 -23.07
C VAL A 71 -25.29 29.66 -24.49
N THR A 72 -24.83 28.83 -25.43
CA THR A 72 -25.03 28.82 -26.90
C THR A 72 -24.15 29.66 -27.85
N SER A 73 -23.63 28.91 -28.84
CA SER A 73 -23.44 29.24 -30.27
C SER A 73 -22.05 29.70 -30.77
N THR A 74 -21.34 28.71 -31.35
CA THR A 74 -20.65 28.73 -32.66
C THR A 74 -19.74 29.91 -33.05
N SER A 75 -18.44 29.61 -33.22
CA SER A 75 -17.70 29.79 -34.49
C SER A 75 -16.23 29.36 -34.34
N SER A 76 -15.78 28.40 -35.16
CA SER A 76 -14.36 28.27 -35.58
C SER A 76 -14.05 29.32 -36.68
N PRO A 77 -12.82 29.46 -37.22
CA PRO A 77 -11.54 28.78 -36.92
C PRO A 77 -10.33 29.76 -36.83
N LEU A 78 -9.12 29.23 -36.60
CA LEU A 78 -7.95 29.49 -37.44
C LEU A 78 -6.89 28.40 -37.18
N GLN A 79 -6.60 27.62 -38.23
CA GLN A 79 -5.54 26.61 -38.29
C GLN A 79 -4.18 27.28 -38.51
N LEU A 80 -3.15 26.76 -37.85
CA LEU A 80 -1.76 26.91 -38.26
C LEU A 80 -1.21 25.51 -38.54
N ASN A 81 -1.12 25.17 -39.83
CA ASN A 81 -0.48 23.96 -40.31
C ASN A 81 1.04 24.12 -40.24
N SER A 82 1.71 23.19 -39.56
CA SER A 82 3.11 22.88 -39.84
C SER A 82 3.19 21.37 -40.04
N ASP A 83 3.13 20.97 -41.31
CA ASP A 83 3.40 19.61 -41.77
C ASP A 83 4.87 19.28 -41.52
N THR A 84 5.11 18.38 -40.57
CA THR A 84 6.30 17.52 -40.55
C THR A 84 5.93 16.23 -39.83
N PRO A 85 5.89 15.07 -40.50
CA PRO A 85 5.71 13.78 -39.82
C PRO A 85 7.04 13.38 -39.19
N THR A 86 7.39 14.03 -38.07
CA THR A 86 8.34 13.45 -37.14
C THR A 86 7.53 12.55 -36.21
N THR A 87 7.34 11.30 -36.62
CA THR A 87 6.81 10.27 -35.72
C THR A 87 7.90 9.98 -34.69
N THR A 88 8.06 10.87 -33.70
CA THR A 88 8.75 10.52 -32.46
C THR A 88 8.01 9.30 -31.92
N PRO A 89 8.67 8.15 -31.74
CA PRO A 89 8.04 7.00 -31.10
C PRO A 89 7.44 7.49 -29.79
N LYS A 90 6.16 7.23 -29.55
CA LYS A 90 5.55 7.50 -28.23
C LYS A 90 6.49 6.89 -27.19
N PRO A 91 6.89 7.65 -26.14
CA PRO A 91 7.81 7.12 -25.14
C PRO A 91 7.27 5.80 -24.62
N TYR A 92 8.09 4.75 -24.69
CA TYR A 92 7.75 3.42 -24.24
C TYR A 92 7.28 3.48 -22.77
N GLN A 93 6.04 3.07 -22.52
CA GLN A 93 5.48 2.96 -21.18
C GLN A 93 5.42 1.47 -20.82
N PRO A 94 6.08 1.03 -19.74
CA PRO A 94 6.00 -0.36 -19.33
C PRO A 94 4.57 -0.70 -18.91
N SER A 95 4.16 -1.94 -19.17
CA SER A 95 2.85 -2.45 -18.75
C SER A 95 2.89 -3.10 -17.37
N SER A 96 4.09 -3.45 -16.88
CA SER A 96 4.30 -4.01 -15.54
C SER A 96 5.68 -3.62 -14.99
N CYS A 97 5.90 -3.84 -13.68
CA CYS A 97 7.21 -3.63 -13.06
C CYS A 97 8.29 -4.61 -13.57
N LYS A 98 7.90 -5.75 -14.15
CA LYS A 98 8.81 -6.76 -14.74
C LYS A 98 9.46 -6.25 -16.03
N GLU A 99 8.78 -5.39 -16.77
CA GLU A 99 9.29 -4.78 -18.02
C GLU A 99 10.21 -3.57 -17.76
N ARG A 100 10.48 -3.25 -16.49
CA ARG A 100 11.28 -2.08 -16.12
C ARG A 100 12.77 -2.38 -16.22
N ALA A 101 13.52 -1.46 -16.83
CA ALA A 101 14.97 -1.60 -16.99
C ALA A 101 15.77 -1.37 -15.68
N SER A 102 15.20 -0.65 -14.71
CA SER A 102 15.89 -0.35 -13.45
C SER A 102 15.50 -1.31 -12.34
N ASN A 103 16.50 -1.78 -11.60
CA ASN A 103 16.36 -2.72 -10.47
C ASN A 103 16.14 -2.03 -9.11
N VAL A 104 15.89 -0.72 -9.08
CA VAL A 104 15.67 0.04 -7.83
C VAL A 104 14.20 0.13 -7.48
N SER A 105 13.80 -0.13 -6.24
CA SER A 105 12.38 0.00 -5.87
C SER A 105 11.88 1.46 -5.97
N GLY A 106 10.62 1.67 -6.38
CA GLY A 106 10.04 3.01 -6.46
C GLY A 106 8.80 3.13 -7.34
N VAL A 107 8.23 4.33 -7.36
CA VAL A 107 7.02 4.63 -8.12
C VAL A 107 7.32 4.64 -9.63
N SER A 108 6.43 4.04 -10.41
CA SER A 108 6.50 4.02 -11.87
C SER A 108 5.10 4.20 -12.46
N LEU A 109 5.03 4.95 -13.55
CA LEU A 109 3.81 5.09 -14.34
C LEU A 109 3.71 3.92 -15.32
N ILE A 110 2.64 3.13 -15.23
CA ILE A 110 2.41 1.98 -16.11
C ILE A 110 1.15 2.16 -16.95
N ARG A 111 1.09 1.46 -18.07
CA ARG A 111 -0.09 1.40 -18.93
C ARG A 111 -0.42 -0.06 -19.26
N VAL A 112 -1.54 -0.54 -18.74
CA VAL A 112 -1.94 -1.95 -18.88
C VAL A 112 -2.44 -2.28 -20.29
N TYR A 113 -3.34 -1.46 -20.84
CA TYR A 113 -3.86 -1.59 -22.20
C TYR A 113 -3.50 -0.37 -23.04
N SER A 114 -3.38 -0.53 -24.36
CA SER A 114 -3.01 0.56 -25.26
C SER A 114 -3.98 1.75 -25.23
N ASP A 115 -5.25 1.48 -24.93
CA ASP A 115 -6.37 2.43 -24.84
C ASP A 115 -6.74 2.82 -23.39
N SER A 116 -6.16 2.19 -22.37
CA SER A 116 -6.41 2.55 -20.97
C SER A 116 -5.61 3.78 -20.55
N SER A 117 -6.14 4.55 -19.58
CA SER A 117 -5.34 5.59 -18.92
C SER A 117 -4.19 4.96 -18.13
N PRO A 118 -2.99 5.56 -18.15
CA PRO A 118 -1.88 5.07 -17.34
C PRO A 118 -2.10 5.46 -15.87
N PHE A 119 -1.54 4.69 -14.95
CA PHE A 119 -1.62 4.97 -13.52
C PHE A 119 -0.30 4.61 -12.82
N ASN A 120 -0.07 5.23 -11.67
CA ASN A 120 1.13 5.00 -10.89
C ASN A 120 1.01 3.70 -10.08
N VAL A 121 2.12 2.98 -9.99
CA VAL A 121 2.30 1.83 -9.11
C VAL A 121 3.62 1.95 -8.35
N TYR A 122 3.73 1.32 -7.19
CA TYR A 122 5.02 1.12 -6.55
C TYR A 122 5.61 -0.21 -7.00
N CYS A 123 6.79 -0.16 -7.63
CA CYS A 123 7.55 -1.32 -8.03
C CYS A 123 8.53 -1.74 -6.93
N GLU A 124 8.39 -2.98 -6.45
CA GLU A 124 9.40 -3.64 -5.62
C GLU A 124 10.32 -4.46 -6.53
N MET A 125 11.58 -4.02 -6.63
CA MET A 125 12.57 -4.56 -7.55
C MET A 125 13.70 -5.31 -6.85
N GLU A 126 13.80 -5.20 -5.52
CA GLU A 126 14.95 -5.71 -4.76
C GLU A 126 14.65 -7.04 -4.05
N LYS A 127 13.38 -7.29 -3.71
CA LYS A 127 12.96 -8.54 -3.08
C LYS A 127 12.38 -9.55 -4.08
N PHE A 128 12.54 -10.83 -3.77
CA PHE A 128 11.93 -11.95 -4.51
C PHE A 128 12.16 -11.86 -6.03
N ASP A 129 13.40 -11.56 -6.44
CA ASP A 129 13.83 -11.38 -7.83
C ASP A 129 13.21 -10.18 -8.56
N GLY A 130 12.54 -9.27 -7.84
CA GLY A 130 12.01 -8.02 -8.37
C GLY A 130 10.85 -8.18 -9.35
N GLY A 131 10.43 -7.05 -9.93
CA GLY A 131 9.33 -6.98 -10.89
C GLY A 131 7.94 -7.00 -10.26
N TRP A 132 7.83 -6.72 -8.95
CA TRP A 132 6.59 -6.79 -8.19
C TRP A 132 5.85 -5.45 -8.20
N ILE A 133 4.54 -5.49 -8.45
CA ILE A 133 3.62 -4.37 -8.23
C ILE A 133 3.05 -4.51 -6.83
N VAL A 134 3.28 -3.52 -5.96
CA VAL A 134 2.72 -3.51 -4.60
C VAL A 134 1.25 -3.06 -4.65
N LEU A 135 0.35 -3.89 -4.12
CA LEU A 135 -1.09 -3.64 -4.05
C LEU A 135 -1.51 -2.98 -2.73
N GLN A 136 -0.84 -3.37 -1.65
CA GLN A 136 -1.13 -2.95 -0.29
C GLN A 136 0.16 -2.90 0.51
N HIS A 137 0.31 -1.89 1.36
CA HIS A 137 1.46 -1.76 2.25
C HIS A 137 1.03 -1.16 3.59
N ARG A 138 1.32 -1.86 4.69
CA ARG A 138 1.08 -1.45 6.09
C ARG A 138 2.36 -1.64 6.89
N PHE A 139 2.74 -0.67 7.71
CA PHE A 139 3.93 -0.75 8.57
C PHE A 139 3.94 0.22 9.77
N ASN A 140 3.03 1.20 9.84
CA ASN A 140 3.03 2.20 10.92
C ASN A 140 1.65 2.67 11.38
N GLY A 141 0.56 2.26 10.70
CA GLY A 141 -0.80 2.67 11.03
C GLY A 141 -1.14 4.13 10.73
N SER A 142 -0.35 4.81 9.89
CA SER A 142 -0.55 6.21 9.52
C SER A 142 -1.80 6.46 8.66
N VAL A 143 -2.32 5.42 8.00
CA VAL A 143 -3.50 5.52 7.14
C VAL A 143 -4.63 4.70 7.74
N ASN A 144 -5.81 5.30 7.82
CA ASN A 144 -7.04 4.59 8.18
C ASN A 144 -7.47 3.70 6.99
N PHE A 145 -7.65 2.40 7.21
CA PHE A 145 -8.13 1.44 6.22
C PHE A 145 -9.62 1.11 6.37
N PHE A 146 -10.31 1.61 7.41
CA PHE A 146 -11.77 1.45 7.54
C PHE A 146 -12.55 2.43 6.65
N ARG A 147 -12.50 2.17 5.35
CA ARG A 147 -12.92 3.06 4.25
C ARG A 147 -14.15 2.57 3.51
N SER A 148 -14.75 3.48 2.73
CA SER A 148 -15.93 3.22 1.90
C SER A 148 -15.60 2.39 0.65
N TRP A 149 -16.63 1.89 -0.02
CA TRP A 149 -16.52 1.17 -1.29
C TRP A 149 -15.76 1.97 -2.35
N ASN A 150 -16.14 3.24 -2.55
CA ASN A 150 -15.53 4.09 -3.57
C ASN A 150 -14.05 4.35 -3.27
N GLU A 151 -13.68 4.56 -2.00
CA GLU A 151 -12.27 4.69 -1.61
C GLU A 151 -11.48 3.40 -1.91
N TYR A 152 -12.03 2.22 -1.63
CA TYR A 152 -11.39 0.95 -1.95
C TYR A 152 -11.32 0.66 -3.46
N ARG A 153 -12.33 1.12 -4.21
CA ARG A 153 -12.38 1.06 -5.67
C ARG A 153 -11.24 1.86 -6.29
N ASP A 154 -11.13 3.13 -5.88
CA ASP A 154 -10.25 4.12 -6.50
C ASP A 154 -8.81 4.04 -5.95
N GLY A 155 -8.64 3.54 -4.73
CA GLY A 155 -7.35 3.51 -4.03
C GLY A 155 -7.17 4.70 -3.08
N PHE A 156 -6.28 4.53 -2.10
CA PHE A 156 -6.01 5.56 -1.09
C PHE A 156 -4.62 5.39 -0.46
N GLY A 157 -4.17 6.42 0.24
CA GLY A 157 -2.84 6.47 0.85
C GLY A 157 -1.79 7.02 -0.12
N LYS A 158 -0.51 6.80 0.18
CA LYS A 158 0.61 7.29 -0.63
C LYS A 158 1.68 6.21 -0.79
N PHE A 159 2.36 6.18 -1.93
CA PHE A 159 3.37 5.16 -2.24
C PHE A 159 4.65 5.26 -1.40
N ASP A 160 4.93 6.41 -0.80
CA ASP A 160 5.99 6.62 0.20
C ASP A 160 5.53 6.31 1.64
N GLY A 161 4.29 5.84 1.81
CA GLY A 161 3.69 5.48 3.09
C GLY A 161 2.84 4.22 2.99
N GLU A 162 1.78 4.16 3.80
CA GLU A 162 0.77 3.10 3.70
C GLU A 162 -0.24 3.42 2.60
N PHE A 163 -0.65 2.40 1.85
CA PHE A 163 -1.61 2.58 0.77
C PHE A 163 -2.35 1.30 0.39
N TRP A 164 -3.43 1.51 -0.36
CA TRP A 164 -4.18 0.52 -1.13
C TRP A 164 -4.25 0.99 -2.58
N LEU A 165 -3.84 0.16 -3.54
CA LEU A 165 -3.71 0.55 -4.95
C LEU A 165 -5.05 0.91 -5.62
N GLY A 166 -6.16 0.36 -5.12
CA GLY A 166 -7.48 0.47 -5.73
C GLY A 166 -7.90 -0.82 -6.43
N LEU A 167 -9.12 -1.29 -6.13
CA LEU A 167 -9.66 -2.53 -6.69
C LEU A 167 -9.79 -2.47 -8.21
N GLU A 168 -10.06 -1.28 -8.77
CA GLU A 168 -10.18 -1.13 -10.22
C GLU A 168 -8.84 -1.34 -10.92
N HIS A 169 -7.76 -0.76 -10.40
CA HIS A 169 -6.41 -1.02 -10.92
C HIS A 169 -5.99 -2.49 -10.74
N ILE A 170 -6.32 -3.11 -9.60
CA ILE A 170 -6.02 -4.54 -9.35
C ILE A 170 -6.78 -5.44 -10.34
N HIS A 171 -8.06 -5.15 -10.59
CA HIS A 171 -8.86 -5.86 -11.57
C HIS A 171 -8.27 -5.73 -12.99
N GLN A 172 -7.93 -4.51 -13.41
CA GLN A 172 -7.35 -4.25 -14.72
C GLN A 172 -6.04 -5.03 -14.92
N LEU A 173 -5.14 -4.99 -13.93
CA LEU A 173 -3.87 -5.73 -13.95
C LEU A 173 -4.10 -7.24 -14.08
N THR A 174 -4.86 -7.81 -13.14
CA THR A 174 -5.04 -9.26 -13.04
C THR A 174 -5.94 -9.87 -14.11
N THR A 175 -6.65 -9.03 -14.87
CA THR A 175 -7.40 -9.47 -16.07
C THR A 175 -6.52 -9.44 -17.31
N ALA A 176 -5.59 -8.49 -17.41
CA ALA A 176 -4.75 -8.33 -18.59
C ALA A 176 -3.81 -9.51 -18.80
N ARG A 177 -3.26 -10.06 -17.71
CA ARG A 177 -2.28 -11.15 -17.72
C ARG A 177 -2.44 -12.04 -16.49
N SER A 178 -1.76 -13.18 -16.49
CA SER A 178 -1.68 -14.06 -15.32
C SER A 178 -0.67 -13.51 -14.32
N TYR A 179 -1.10 -13.37 -13.06
CA TYR A 179 -0.26 -12.88 -11.97
C TYR A 179 -0.13 -13.91 -10.85
N GLU A 180 1.07 -14.00 -10.28
CA GLU A 180 1.29 -14.54 -8.95
C GLU A 180 1.15 -13.46 -7.87
N LEU A 181 0.88 -13.88 -6.63
CA LEU A 181 0.76 -13.02 -5.46
C LEU A 181 1.75 -13.45 -4.38
N ILE A 182 2.43 -12.48 -3.77
CA ILE A 182 3.13 -12.62 -2.50
C ILE A 182 2.44 -11.77 -1.44
N VAL A 183 2.25 -12.36 -0.27
CA VAL A 183 1.86 -11.66 0.96
C VAL A 183 3.01 -11.80 1.95
N GLU A 184 3.59 -10.67 2.35
CA GLU A 184 4.56 -10.58 3.44
C GLU A 184 3.86 -10.10 4.72
N VAL A 185 4.24 -10.64 5.87
CA VAL A 185 3.72 -10.26 7.19
C VAL A 185 4.83 -10.19 8.24
N LYS A 186 4.70 -9.29 9.20
CA LYS A 186 5.53 -9.25 10.41
C LYS A 186 4.67 -8.97 11.63
N ASP A 187 4.87 -9.68 12.74
CA ASP A 187 4.19 -9.36 14.00
C ASP A 187 4.95 -8.30 14.81
N PHE A 188 4.35 -7.78 15.88
CA PHE A 188 5.00 -6.79 16.75
C PHE A 188 6.17 -7.36 17.58
N SER A 189 6.31 -8.68 17.66
CA SER A 189 7.48 -9.34 18.26
C SER A 189 8.64 -9.47 17.27
N GLY A 190 8.47 -9.02 16.03
CA GLY A 190 9.52 -9.04 15.01
C GLY A 190 9.58 -10.31 14.17
N ASN A 191 8.68 -11.28 14.39
CA ASN A 191 8.63 -12.48 13.57
C ASN A 191 8.14 -12.11 12.18
N TYR A 192 8.85 -12.58 11.16
CA TYR A 192 8.53 -12.32 9.76
C TYR A 192 8.14 -13.62 9.05
N GLY A 193 7.19 -13.52 8.13
CA GLY A 193 6.82 -14.60 7.23
C GLY A 193 6.31 -14.09 5.89
N TYR A 194 6.22 -14.99 4.93
CA TYR A 194 5.58 -14.71 3.65
C TYR A 194 4.82 -15.93 3.15
N THR A 195 3.87 -15.71 2.24
CA THR A 195 3.19 -16.75 1.48
C THR A 195 3.05 -16.32 0.03
N ARG A 196 3.39 -17.22 -0.89
CA ARG A 196 3.37 -17.03 -2.34
C ARG A 196 2.33 -17.96 -2.96
N TYR A 197 1.46 -17.39 -3.79
CA TYR A 197 0.42 -18.07 -4.56
C TYR A 197 0.72 -17.94 -6.05
N ASN A 198 0.58 -19.03 -6.80
CA ASN A 198 0.90 -19.06 -8.23
C ASN A 198 -0.23 -18.56 -9.16
N ALA A 199 -1.32 -18.03 -8.60
CA ALA A 199 -2.37 -17.35 -9.36
C ALA A 199 -3.12 -16.39 -8.44
N PHE A 200 -3.50 -15.23 -8.97
CA PHE A 200 -4.33 -14.24 -8.31
C PHE A 200 -5.13 -13.45 -9.35
N GLN A 201 -6.45 -13.44 -9.22
CA GLN A 201 -7.33 -12.68 -10.10
C GLN A 201 -8.53 -12.09 -9.37
N VAL A 202 -8.82 -10.83 -9.66
CA VAL A 202 -9.96 -10.09 -9.12
C VAL A 202 -10.96 -9.79 -10.24
N GLY A 203 -12.24 -10.01 -9.97
CA GLY A 203 -13.34 -9.74 -10.90
C GLY A 203 -13.66 -8.26 -11.06
N THR A 204 -14.62 -7.97 -11.92
CA THR A 204 -15.11 -6.60 -12.18
C THR A 204 -15.85 -6.02 -10.98
N GLU A 205 -16.11 -4.71 -10.98
CA GLU A 205 -17.01 -4.09 -10.00
C GLU A 205 -18.42 -4.71 -10.03
N GLY A 206 -18.92 -5.07 -11.21
CA GLY A 206 -20.21 -5.76 -11.39
C GLY A 206 -20.26 -7.16 -10.76
N GLU A 207 -19.10 -7.81 -10.59
CA GLU A 207 -18.91 -9.03 -9.83
C GLU A 207 -18.57 -8.77 -8.34
N GLN A 208 -18.66 -7.51 -7.89
CA GLN A 208 -18.26 -7.05 -6.55
C GLN A 208 -16.79 -7.34 -6.24
N TYR A 209 -15.91 -7.16 -7.24
CA TYR A 209 -14.48 -7.44 -7.15
C TYR A 209 -14.18 -8.82 -6.56
N ARG A 210 -14.97 -9.83 -6.94
CA ARG A 210 -14.81 -11.22 -6.46
C ARG A 210 -13.36 -11.70 -6.60
N LEU A 211 -12.84 -12.39 -5.59
CA LEU A 211 -11.57 -13.10 -5.69
C LEU A 211 -11.76 -14.33 -6.60
N LYS A 212 -11.60 -14.15 -7.92
CA LYS A 212 -11.96 -15.16 -8.93
C LYS A 212 -11.04 -16.37 -8.89
N THR A 213 -9.75 -16.11 -8.76
CA THR A 213 -8.72 -17.14 -8.85
C THR A 213 -7.70 -16.92 -7.74
N MET A 214 -7.41 -17.98 -6.99
CA MET A 214 -6.23 -18.14 -6.17
C MET A 214 -5.53 -19.43 -6.55
N GLY A 215 -4.21 -19.41 -6.54
CA GLY A 215 -3.41 -20.62 -6.72
C GLY A 215 -3.76 -21.70 -5.69
N SER A 216 -4.03 -22.93 -6.13
CA SER A 216 -4.32 -24.06 -5.23
C SER A 216 -3.09 -24.55 -4.46
N THR A 217 -1.90 -24.12 -4.89
CA THR A 217 -0.64 -24.39 -4.21
C THR A 217 -0.04 -23.09 -3.70
N TYR A 218 0.39 -23.10 -2.44
CA TYR A 218 1.11 -22.00 -1.83
C TYR A 218 2.48 -22.48 -1.34
N ARG A 219 3.42 -21.53 -1.17
CA ARG A 219 4.72 -21.77 -0.53
C ARG A 219 5.08 -20.58 0.35
N GLY A 220 5.78 -20.84 1.46
CA GLY A 220 6.25 -19.79 2.36
C GLY A 220 5.99 -20.13 3.83
N SER A 221 6.51 -19.29 4.73
CA SER A 221 6.49 -19.51 6.17
C SER A 221 5.27 -18.92 6.90
N ALA A 222 4.42 -18.13 6.23
CA ALA A 222 3.25 -17.52 6.86
C ALA A 222 1.96 -18.37 6.77
N GLY A 223 2.02 -19.52 6.09
CA GLY A 223 0.87 -20.40 5.87
C GLY A 223 -0.20 -19.77 4.98
N ASP A 224 -1.27 -20.51 4.72
CA ASP A 224 -2.34 -20.08 3.82
C ASP A 224 -3.57 -19.52 4.54
N SER A 225 -3.90 -18.26 4.25
CA SER A 225 -5.12 -17.60 4.71
C SER A 225 -5.93 -16.96 3.57
N MET A 226 -5.71 -17.39 2.32
CA MET A 226 -6.42 -16.85 1.14
C MET A 226 -7.08 -17.90 0.24
N THR A 227 -6.56 -19.13 0.13
CA THR A 227 -7.16 -20.11 -0.80
C THR A 227 -8.60 -20.44 -0.43
N LEU A 228 -8.91 -20.52 0.87
CA LEU A 228 -10.26 -20.83 1.36
C LEU A 228 -11.29 -19.71 1.14
N ILE A 229 -10.84 -18.47 0.90
CA ILE A 229 -11.72 -17.33 0.57
C ILE A 229 -11.81 -17.07 -0.94
N THR A 230 -11.34 -18.02 -1.76
CA THR A 230 -11.56 -17.96 -3.21
C THR A 230 -13.05 -17.99 -3.52
N GLY A 231 -13.46 -17.18 -4.49
CA GLY A 231 -14.85 -17.03 -4.90
C GLY A 231 -15.63 -16.01 -4.07
N GLN A 232 -15.04 -15.44 -3.02
CA GLN A 232 -15.72 -14.49 -2.14
C GLN A 232 -15.72 -13.09 -2.73
N LYS A 233 -16.77 -12.32 -2.40
CA LYS A 233 -16.93 -10.94 -2.86
C LYS A 233 -16.23 -9.99 -1.90
N PHE A 234 -15.77 -8.85 -2.40
CA PHE A 234 -15.19 -7.83 -1.55
C PHE A 234 -16.31 -7.10 -0.80
N SER A 235 -16.11 -6.81 0.49
CA SER A 235 -17.06 -6.05 1.32
C SER A 235 -16.37 -4.90 2.02
N THR A 236 -17.07 -3.78 2.16
CA THR A 236 -16.65 -2.56 2.90
C THR A 236 -17.71 -2.18 3.91
N LYS A 237 -17.41 -1.21 4.79
CA LYS A 237 -18.31 -0.72 5.84
C LYS A 237 -19.68 -0.23 5.36
N ASP A 238 -19.76 0.15 4.09
CA ASP A 238 -20.95 0.70 3.44
C ASP A 238 -21.48 -0.20 2.31
N ARG A 239 -20.86 -1.37 2.09
CA ARG A 239 -21.27 -2.33 1.06
C ARG A 239 -20.99 -3.75 1.50
N ASP A 240 -22.03 -4.39 2.03
CA ASP A 240 -21.99 -5.79 2.45
C ASP A 240 -22.26 -6.73 1.26
N ASN A 241 -21.28 -7.57 0.95
CA ASN A 241 -21.36 -8.61 -0.08
C ASN A 241 -20.96 -9.99 0.46
N ASP A 242 -20.81 -10.18 1.77
CA ASP A 242 -20.18 -11.39 2.35
C ASP A 242 -21.15 -12.55 2.58
N GLY A 243 -22.45 -12.31 2.39
CA GLY A 243 -23.50 -13.34 2.43
C GLY A 243 -23.84 -13.85 3.84
N SER A 244 -23.33 -13.21 4.90
CA SER A 244 -23.61 -13.57 6.29
C SER A 244 -24.80 -12.80 6.88
N ILE A 245 -25.26 -13.21 8.07
CA ILE A 245 -26.28 -12.47 8.83
C ILE A 245 -25.56 -11.34 9.57
N GLY A 246 -25.38 -10.20 8.89
CA GLY A 246 -24.58 -9.05 9.35
C GLY A 246 -23.39 -8.79 8.42
N SER A 247 -22.57 -7.79 8.74
CA SER A 247 -21.39 -7.44 7.93
C SER A 247 -20.09 -7.78 8.67
N HIS A 248 -19.25 -8.62 8.06
CA HIS A 248 -17.90 -8.88 8.53
C HIS A 248 -17.00 -7.64 8.41
N ALA A 249 -17.27 -6.79 7.42
CA ALA A 249 -16.53 -5.54 7.28
C ALA A 249 -16.72 -4.63 8.50
N ASP A 250 -17.95 -4.57 9.04
CA ASP A 250 -18.23 -3.86 10.28
C ASP A 250 -17.68 -4.59 11.51
N ALA A 251 -17.84 -5.92 11.58
CA ALA A 251 -17.38 -6.71 12.71
C ALA A 251 -15.85 -6.66 12.90
N TYR A 252 -15.11 -6.61 11.79
CA TYR A 252 -13.65 -6.59 11.77
C TYR A 252 -13.04 -5.20 11.49
N GLU A 253 -13.85 -4.15 11.36
CA GLU A 253 -13.39 -2.78 11.05
C GLU A 253 -12.42 -2.73 9.86
N GLY A 254 -12.67 -3.54 8.84
CA GLY A 254 -11.80 -3.71 7.67
C GLY A 254 -12.60 -3.97 6.41
N ALA A 255 -11.91 -3.98 5.27
CA ALA A 255 -12.51 -4.38 4.00
C ALA A 255 -11.70 -5.49 3.34
N TRP A 256 -12.39 -6.54 2.93
CA TRP A 256 -11.75 -7.77 2.46
C TRP A 256 -12.71 -8.66 1.66
N TRP A 257 -12.18 -9.74 1.11
CA TRP A 257 -12.97 -10.85 0.57
C TRP A 257 -13.45 -11.76 1.71
N TYR A 258 -14.49 -11.33 2.42
CA TYR A 258 -15.03 -12.08 3.56
C TYR A 258 -15.98 -13.19 3.13
N PRO A 259 -15.85 -14.36 3.78
CA PRO A 259 -17.00 -15.13 4.24
C PRO A 259 -16.89 -15.53 5.72
N SER A 260 -15.69 -15.39 6.31
CA SER A 260 -15.28 -15.84 7.65
C SER A 260 -13.82 -15.42 7.96
N ALA A 261 -13.37 -15.63 9.21
CA ALA A 261 -12.16 -15.05 9.79
C ALA A 261 -10.82 -15.75 9.41
N TYR A 262 -10.40 -15.73 8.15
CA TYR A 262 -9.07 -16.26 7.74
C TYR A 262 -7.96 -15.20 7.69
N SER A 263 -8.28 -13.99 7.23
CA SER A 263 -7.34 -12.87 7.25
C SER A 263 -8.09 -11.54 7.32
N ASN A 264 -7.42 -10.51 7.84
CA ASN A 264 -7.93 -9.14 7.84
C ASN A 264 -6.78 -8.14 7.67
N LEU A 265 -5.98 -8.23 6.60
CA LEU A 265 -4.81 -7.35 6.42
C LEU A 265 -5.15 -5.86 6.35
N ASN A 266 -6.41 -5.54 6.08
CA ASN A 266 -6.97 -4.20 6.00
C ASN A 266 -7.67 -3.73 7.28
N GLY A 267 -7.60 -4.49 8.38
CA GLY A 267 -8.08 -4.04 9.68
C GLY A 267 -7.24 -2.90 10.28
N PRO A 268 -7.64 -2.36 11.44
CA PRO A 268 -6.88 -1.37 12.18
C PRO A 268 -5.52 -1.92 12.62
N TYR A 269 -4.49 -1.09 12.48
CA TYR A 269 -3.13 -1.39 12.88
C TYR A 269 -3.01 -1.34 14.41
N LYS A 270 -2.96 -2.50 15.08
CA LYS A 270 -3.00 -2.60 16.55
C LYS A 270 -2.11 -3.72 17.07
N ASN A 271 -1.27 -3.45 18.06
CA ASN A 271 -0.50 -4.47 18.77
C ASN A 271 -1.38 -5.20 19.82
N SER A 272 -2.31 -6.02 19.34
CA SER A 272 -3.23 -6.78 20.18
C SER A 272 -3.69 -8.05 19.48
N ASN A 273 -4.09 -9.07 20.24
CA ASN A 273 -4.79 -10.24 19.69
C ASN A 273 -6.29 -9.96 19.65
N ASN A 274 -6.78 -9.48 18.51
CA ASN A 274 -8.14 -8.99 18.36
C ASN A 274 -8.61 -9.18 16.91
N VAL A 275 -9.81 -9.74 16.73
CA VAL A 275 -10.43 -10.00 15.43
C VAL A 275 -10.65 -8.73 14.59
N LYS A 276 -10.69 -7.56 15.20
CA LYS A 276 -10.72 -6.29 14.47
C LYS A 276 -9.37 -5.93 13.87
N GLY A 277 -8.26 -6.31 14.50
CA GLY A 277 -6.92 -5.90 14.08
C GLY A 277 -6.52 -6.38 12.68
N ASN A 278 -5.33 -5.99 12.25
CA ASN A 278 -4.72 -6.51 11.03
C ASN A 278 -3.99 -7.84 11.28
N TRP A 279 -4.58 -8.96 10.87
CA TRP A 279 -4.05 -10.30 11.20
C TRP A 279 -4.10 -11.26 10.01
N TRP A 280 -3.34 -12.35 10.14
CA TRP A 280 -3.21 -13.45 9.18
C TRP A 280 -3.19 -14.76 9.95
N VAL A 281 -4.31 -15.50 9.95
CA VAL A 281 -4.54 -16.55 10.95
C VAL A 281 -3.49 -17.65 10.88
N SER A 282 -3.11 -18.07 9.67
CA SER A 282 -2.17 -19.17 9.48
C SER A 282 -0.73 -18.85 9.87
N PHE A 283 -0.40 -17.59 10.19
CA PHE A 283 0.97 -17.21 10.57
C PHE A 283 1.33 -17.74 11.95
N LYS A 284 0.39 -17.64 12.90
CA LYS A 284 0.59 -18.02 14.30
C LYS A 284 -0.62 -18.74 14.94
N ASN A 285 -1.64 -19.05 14.14
CA ASN A 285 -2.92 -19.65 14.56
C ASN A 285 -3.68 -18.78 15.57
N ASP A 286 -3.65 -17.46 15.40
CA ASP A 286 -4.38 -16.49 16.22
C ASP A 286 -4.71 -15.20 15.45
N TYR A 287 -5.31 -14.22 16.14
CA TYR A 287 -5.67 -12.91 15.59
C TYR A 287 -4.71 -11.80 16.05
N ARG A 288 -3.42 -12.15 16.27
CA ARG A 288 -2.43 -11.14 16.65
C ARG A 288 -2.26 -10.12 15.55
N GLY A 289 -2.26 -8.86 15.94
CA GLY A 289 -1.98 -7.77 15.01
C GLY A 289 -0.58 -7.84 14.42
N LEU A 290 -0.47 -7.34 13.20
CA LEU A 290 0.76 -7.31 12.42
C LEU A 290 1.38 -5.91 12.46
N SER A 291 2.68 -5.84 12.69
CA SER A 291 3.47 -4.61 12.57
C SER A 291 3.84 -4.29 11.12
N PHE A 292 3.68 -5.25 10.22
CA PHE A 292 3.89 -5.06 8.78
C PHE A 292 3.00 -6.02 8.00
N SER A 293 2.40 -5.54 6.91
CA SER A 293 1.87 -6.39 5.86
C SER A 293 2.13 -5.77 4.50
N ARG A 294 2.42 -6.60 3.50
CA ARG A 294 2.55 -6.13 2.12
C ARG A 294 2.03 -7.18 1.16
N MET A 295 1.16 -6.77 0.25
CA MET A 295 0.66 -7.62 -0.84
C MET A 295 1.25 -7.14 -2.15
N MET A 296 1.79 -8.05 -2.96
CA MET A 296 2.41 -7.70 -4.22
C MET A 296 2.11 -8.75 -5.27
N ILE A 297 1.91 -8.31 -6.51
CA ILE A 297 1.69 -9.21 -7.65
C ILE A 297 2.81 -9.08 -8.66
N ARG A 298 3.12 -10.19 -9.33
CA ARG A 298 4.04 -10.20 -10.46
C ARG A 298 3.50 -11.05 -11.58
N GLU A 299 3.70 -10.58 -12.79
CA GLU A 299 3.32 -11.30 -13.99
C GLU A 299 4.14 -12.60 -14.12
N LEU A 300 3.45 -13.71 -14.41
CA LEU A 300 4.05 -15.02 -14.64
C LEU A 300 4.74 -15.08 -16.00
#